data_AF-A0AAD7LI00-F1
#
_entry.id   AF-A0AAD7LI00-F1
#
_cell.length_a   1.000
_cell.length_b   1.000
_cell.length_c   1.000
_cell.angle_alpha   90.00
_cell.angle_beta   90.00
_cell.angle_gamma   90.00
#
_symmetry.space_group_name_H-M   'P 1'
#
loop_
_entity.id
_entity.type
_entity.pdbx_description
1 polymer ?
#
loop_
_entity_poly.entity_id
_entity_poly.type
_entity_poly.pdbx_seq_one_letter_code
_entity_poly.pdbx_strand_id
1 'polypeptide(L)'
;MNFTKTKLMMNLLLKAMARSLNLEEGSFLNQFGERARMQARFNFYPRCSKPDLVFGMKPHTDSGITVLLQDKEVEGLQILIDDKWVNVPTIADALVVNLGDQMQIMSNGIFKSPMHRVVTNTEKLRMSVAMFNEPDPEIEIGPVNDLIDEKRPRLYRNVKNYGIINYKSHQEETVALETIQIDHHLCVTSSLMSLTSTKFVLYPFKMLLLWPIDLSYYVMS
;
A
#
# COMPACT_ATOMS: atom_id res chain seq x y z
N MET A 1 -14.67 -16.16 0.55
CA MET A 1 -13.27 -15.92 0.13
C MET A 1 -12.40 -16.97 0.81
N ASN A 2 -11.60 -17.74 0.07
CA ASN A 2 -10.79 -18.82 0.64
C ASN A 2 -9.43 -18.25 1.10
N PHE A 3 -9.20 -18.19 2.41
CA PHE A 3 -7.97 -17.64 3.00
C PHE A 3 -6.68 -18.29 2.46
N THR A 4 -6.73 -19.56 2.05
CA THR A 4 -5.60 -20.26 1.43
C THR A 4 -5.21 -19.65 0.08
N LYS A 5 -6.21 -19.24 -0.73
CA LYS A 5 -5.94 -18.60 -2.03
C LYS A 5 -5.34 -17.21 -1.85
N THR A 6 -5.85 -16.43 -0.90
CA THR A 6 -5.28 -15.10 -0.62
C THR A 6 -3.86 -15.23 -0.07
N LYS A 7 -3.59 -16.16 0.86
CA LYS A 7 -2.24 -16.40 1.37
C LYS A 7 -1.26 -16.76 0.25
N LEU A 8 -1.67 -17.63 -0.68
CA LEU A 8 -0.85 -17.97 -1.85
C LEU A 8 -0.57 -16.76 -2.75
N MET A 9 -1.61 -15.98 -3.07
CA MET A 9 -1.47 -14.74 -3.85
C MET A 9 -0.52 -13.76 -3.17
N MET A 10 -0.62 -13.57 -1.86
CA MET A 10 0.28 -12.70 -1.10
C MET A 10 1.73 -13.18 -1.13
N ASN A 11 1.96 -14.49 -0.96
CA ASN A 11 3.30 -15.06 -1.08
C ASN A 11 3.88 -14.81 -2.47
N LEU A 12 3.10 -15.01 -3.54
CA LEU A 12 3.54 -14.74 -4.91
C LEU A 12 3.84 -13.26 -5.13
N LEU A 13 3.01 -12.37 -4.60
CA LEU A 13 3.21 -10.92 -4.69
C LEU A 13 4.52 -10.50 -3.99
N LEU A 14 4.76 -10.97 -2.77
CA LEU A 14 5.97 -10.65 -2.00
C LEU A 14 7.24 -11.13 -2.70
N LYS A 15 7.22 -12.35 -3.24
CA LYS A 15 8.33 -12.89 -4.04
C LYS A 15 8.58 -12.10 -5.32
N ALA A 16 7.52 -11.69 -6.01
CA ALA A 16 7.61 -10.87 -7.22
C ALA A 16 8.20 -9.49 -6.93
N MET A 17 7.79 -8.85 -5.82
CA MET A 17 8.35 -7.58 -5.37
C MET A 17 9.81 -7.69 -4.94
N ALA A 18 10.21 -8.78 -4.29
CA ALA A 18 11.62 -9.02 -3.97
C ALA A 18 12.46 -9.15 -5.25
N ARG A 19 12.00 -9.96 -6.20
CA ARG A 19 12.64 -10.13 -7.51
C ARG A 19 12.74 -8.83 -8.31
N SER A 20 11.73 -7.96 -8.25
CA SER A 20 11.76 -6.68 -8.97
C SER A 20 12.88 -5.74 -8.50
N LEU A 21 13.36 -5.96 -7.27
CA LEU A 21 14.48 -5.24 -6.68
C LEU A 21 15.79 -6.05 -6.68
N ASN A 22 15.84 -7.17 -7.43
CA ASN A 22 16.98 -8.10 -7.49
C ASN A 22 17.35 -8.70 -6.12
N LEU A 23 16.37 -8.91 -5.25
CA LEU A 23 16.53 -9.57 -3.95
C LEU A 23 16.22 -11.07 -4.05
N GLU A 24 16.65 -11.82 -3.05
CA GLU A 24 16.17 -13.19 -2.83
C GLU A 24 14.65 -13.19 -2.65
N GLU A 25 13.94 -14.17 -3.22
CA GLU A 25 12.47 -14.26 -3.14
C GLU A 25 11.94 -14.21 -1.69
N GLY A 26 12.74 -14.68 -0.73
CA GLY A 26 12.40 -14.69 0.70
C GLY A 26 12.54 -13.35 1.42
N SER A 27 13.20 -12.33 0.85
CA SER A 27 13.63 -11.13 1.60
C SER A 27 12.47 -10.36 2.26
N PHE A 28 11.31 -10.27 1.61
CA PHE A 28 10.10 -9.69 2.21
C PHE A 28 9.23 -10.73 2.92
N LEU A 29 9.11 -11.93 2.33
CA LEU A 29 8.26 -12.99 2.88
C LEU A 29 8.70 -13.41 4.29
N ASN A 30 10.01 -13.49 4.54
CA ASN A 30 10.57 -13.87 5.83
C ASN A 30 10.25 -12.86 6.93
N GLN A 31 10.16 -11.57 6.59
CA GLN A 31 9.77 -10.52 7.53
C GLN A 31 8.27 -10.51 7.84
N PHE A 32 7.42 -11.08 6.97
CA PHE A 32 5.99 -11.25 7.26
C PHE A 32 5.72 -12.34 8.32
N GLY A 33 6.58 -13.35 8.42
CA GLY A 33 6.44 -14.44 9.37
C GLY A 33 5.35 -15.47 9.03
N GLU A 34 5.35 -16.56 9.80
CA GLU A 34 4.38 -17.65 9.61
C GLU A 34 2.96 -17.30 10.09
N ARG A 35 2.86 -16.38 11.06
CA ARG A 35 1.61 -15.93 11.67
C ARG A 35 1.22 -14.52 11.22
N ALA A 36 1.61 -14.13 10.00
CA ALA A 36 1.11 -12.94 9.35
C ALA A 36 -0.41 -12.82 9.49
N ARG A 37 -0.88 -11.63 9.86
CA ARG A 37 -2.29 -11.37 10.11
C ARG A 37 -2.99 -11.06 8.80
N MET A 38 -4.18 -11.64 8.64
CA MET A 38 -5.05 -11.37 7.51
C MET A 38 -6.44 -11.00 8.01
N GLN A 39 -6.93 -9.82 7.64
CA GLN A 39 -8.25 -9.34 8.04
C GLN A 39 -9.02 -8.87 6.82
N ALA A 40 -10.30 -9.23 6.74
CA ALA A 40 -11.21 -8.67 5.76
C ALA A 40 -12.08 -7.59 6.40
N ARG A 41 -12.26 -6.47 5.71
CA ARG A 41 -13.21 -5.41 6.05
C ARG A 41 -14.19 -5.22 4.90
N PHE A 42 -15.48 -5.30 5.22
CA PHE A 42 -16.56 -4.97 4.31
C PHE A 42 -16.94 -3.52 4.54
N ASN A 43 -16.76 -2.69 3.53
CA ASN A 43 -17.11 -1.27 3.61
C ASN A 43 -18.40 -1.02 2.83
N PHE A 44 -19.36 -0.37 3.49
CA PHE A 44 -20.61 0.08 2.90
C PHE A 44 -20.70 1.61 3.05
N TYR A 45 -20.74 2.31 1.93
CA TYR A 45 -20.85 3.77 1.88
C TYR A 45 -22.22 4.13 1.31
N PRO A 46 -23.17 4.61 2.14
CA PRO A 46 -24.48 5.03 1.66
C PRO A 46 -24.37 6.27 0.77
N ARG A 47 -25.45 6.54 0.03
CA ARG A 47 -25.63 7.83 -0.64
C ARG A 47 -25.53 8.96 0.39
N CYS A 48 -24.85 10.04 0.03
CA CYS A 48 -24.68 11.22 0.87
C CYS A 48 -25.25 12.44 0.17
N SER A 49 -26.13 13.20 0.86
CA SER A 49 -26.69 14.44 0.33
C SER A 49 -25.72 15.62 0.31
N LYS A 50 -24.58 15.51 1.00
CA LYS A 50 -23.54 16.54 1.13
C LYS A 50 -22.14 15.94 0.95
N PRO A 51 -21.84 15.33 -0.21
CA PRO A 51 -20.60 14.56 -0.41
C PRO A 51 -19.32 15.40 -0.30
N ASP A 52 -19.40 16.71 -0.52
CA ASP A 52 -18.27 17.63 -0.40
C ASP A 52 -17.89 17.96 1.05
N LEU A 53 -18.75 17.62 2.02
CA LEU A 53 -18.54 17.93 3.44
C LEU A 53 -18.14 16.71 4.28
N VAL A 54 -18.19 15.50 3.70
CA VAL A 54 -17.89 14.26 4.42
C VAL A 54 -17.07 13.29 3.58
N PHE A 55 -16.17 12.59 4.25
CA PHE A 55 -15.50 11.44 3.66
C PHE A 55 -16.25 10.15 4.00
N GLY A 56 -16.28 9.21 3.06
CA GLY A 56 -16.60 7.83 3.36
C GLY A 56 -15.50 7.19 4.23
N MET A 57 -14.25 7.57 3.97
CA MET A 57 -13.11 7.24 4.81
C MET A 57 -12.07 8.36 4.73
N LYS A 58 -11.66 8.89 5.89
CA LYS A 58 -10.71 10.01 5.97
C LYS A 58 -9.34 9.66 5.36
N PRO A 59 -8.55 10.66 4.92
CA PRO A 59 -7.18 10.43 4.45
C PRO A 59 -6.34 9.60 5.43
N HIS A 60 -5.68 8.56 4.93
CA HIS A 60 -4.79 7.69 5.70
C HIS A 60 -3.84 6.89 4.81
N THR A 61 -2.82 6.29 5.42
CA THR A 61 -2.03 5.20 4.85
C THR A 61 -2.42 3.88 5.52
N ASP A 62 -2.27 2.77 4.80
CA ASP A 62 -2.44 1.44 5.38
C ASP A 62 -1.16 1.01 6.10
N SER A 63 -1.27 0.23 7.18
CA SER A 63 -0.10 -0.40 7.82
C SER A 63 0.51 -1.48 6.92
N GLY A 64 -0.31 -2.44 6.47
CA GLY A 64 0.11 -3.59 5.67
C GLY A 64 -0.24 -3.49 4.18
N ILE A 65 -0.14 -4.61 3.46
CA ILE A 65 -0.58 -4.67 2.05
C ILE A 65 -2.08 -4.90 2.00
N THR A 66 -2.80 -4.02 1.30
CA THR A 66 -4.23 -4.13 1.11
C THR A 66 -4.55 -4.64 -0.29
N VAL A 67 -5.38 -5.68 -0.37
CA VAL A 67 -5.99 -6.14 -1.61
C VAL A 67 -7.47 -5.79 -1.57
N LEU A 68 -7.87 -4.90 -2.46
CA LEU A 68 -9.19 -4.28 -2.48
C LEU A 68 -9.98 -4.74 -3.70
N LEU A 69 -11.14 -5.35 -3.43
CA LEU A 69 -12.20 -5.51 -4.41
C LEU A 69 -13.08 -4.24 -4.36
N GLN A 70 -12.99 -3.43 -5.41
CA GLN A 70 -13.82 -2.25 -5.56
C GLN A 70 -15.26 -2.61 -5.95
N ASP A 71 -16.15 -1.62 -5.81
CA ASP A 71 -17.46 -1.67 -6.44
C ASP A 71 -17.30 -1.84 -7.96
N LYS A 72 -18.27 -2.50 -8.60
CA LYS A 72 -18.22 -2.76 -10.05
C LYS A 72 -18.44 -1.51 -10.88
N GLU A 73 -19.24 -0.57 -10.37
CA GLU A 73 -19.70 0.61 -11.14
C GLU A 73 -19.50 1.94 -10.41
N VAL A 74 -19.21 1.92 -9.11
CA VAL A 74 -19.20 3.13 -8.29
C VAL A 74 -17.79 3.46 -7.82
N GLU A 75 -17.20 4.49 -8.45
CA GLU A 75 -15.94 5.08 -8.00
C GLU A 75 -16.05 5.70 -6.61
N GLY A 76 -14.90 5.96 -5.99
CA GLY A 76 -14.86 6.68 -4.71
C GLY A 76 -13.51 6.61 -4.02
N LEU A 77 -12.66 5.62 -4.37
CA LEU A 77 -11.29 5.58 -3.89
C LEU A 77 -10.46 6.68 -4.57
N GLN A 78 -9.75 7.46 -3.78
CA GLN A 78 -8.79 8.45 -4.25
C GLN A 78 -7.43 8.23 -3.59
N ILE A 79 -6.37 8.44 -4.34
CA ILE A 79 -4.98 8.49 -3.84
C ILE A 79 -4.39 9.87 -4.02
N LEU A 80 -3.47 10.24 -3.14
CA LEU A 80 -2.72 11.49 -3.23
C LEU A 80 -1.45 11.28 -4.07
N ILE A 81 -1.33 12.01 -5.17
CA ILE A 81 -0.15 12.05 -6.05
C ILE A 81 0.19 13.52 -6.28
N ASP A 82 1.43 13.93 -5.99
CA ASP A 82 1.91 15.31 -6.16
C ASP A 82 0.93 16.36 -5.60
N ASP A 83 0.51 16.15 -4.35
CA ASP A 83 -0.46 16.97 -3.61
C ASP A 83 -1.86 17.09 -4.24
N LYS A 84 -2.18 16.19 -5.19
CA LYS A 84 -3.48 16.13 -5.87
C LYS A 84 -4.16 14.80 -5.63
N TRP A 85 -5.44 14.87 -5.29
CA TRP A 85 -6.29 13.69 -5.17
C TRP A 85 -6.70 13.19 -6.56
N VAL A 86 -6.35 11.94 -6.86
CA VAL A 86 -6.63 11.26 -8.14
C VAL A 86 -7.56 10.08 -7.89
N ASN A 87 -8.63 9.96 -8.68
CA ASN A 87 -9.53 8.82 -8.62
C ASN A 87 -8.82 7.54 -9.06
N VAL A 88 -9.04 6.46 -8.32
CA VAL A 88 -8.70 5.11 -8.76
C VAL A 88 -9.90 4.54 -9.52
N PRO A 89 -9.78 4.29 -10.83
CA PRO A 89 -10.92 3.85 -11.64
C PRO A 89 -11.41 2.47 -11.22
N THR A 90 -12.71 2.23 -11.37
CA THR A 90 -13.29 0.88 -11.24
C THR A 90 -13.02 0.10 -12.52
N ILE A 91 -12.22 -0.96 -12.43
CA ILE A 91 -11.92 -1.86 -13.54
C ILE A 91 -12.61 -3.20 -13.26
N ALA A 92 -13.47 -3.64 -14.19
CA ALA A 92 -14.16 -4.92 -14.07
C ALA A 92 -13.17 -6.08 -13.86
N ASP A 93 -13.48 -6.92 -12.88
CA ASP A 93 -12.70 -8.10 -12.47
C ASP A 93 -11.26 -7.81 -12.00
N ALA A 94 -10.94 -6.55 -11.71
CA ALA A 94 -9.65 -6.17 -11.17
C ALA A 94 -9.63 -6.09 -9.64
N LEU A 95 -8.49 -6.46 -9.07
CA LEU A 95 -8.16 -6.17 -7.67
C LEU A 95 -7.20 -4.98 -7.63
N VAL A 96 -7.46 -4.04 -6.72
CA VAL A 96 -6.53 -2.97 -6.42
C VAL A 96 -5.58 -3.46 -5.34
N VAL A 97 -4.27 -3.28 -5.53
CA VAL A 97 -3.26 -3.59 -4.52
C VAL A 97 -2.61 -2.29 -4.07
N ASN A 98 -2.80 -1.99 -2.78
CA ASN A 98 -2.19 -0.87 -2.10
C ASN A 98 -1.06 -1.37 -1.20
N LEU A 99 0.13 -0.78 -1.32
CA LEU A 99 1.25 -1.13 -0.45
C LEU A 99 1.24 -0.21 0.76
N GLY A 100 1.15 -0.76 1.96
CA GLY A 100 1.19 0.04 3.19
C GLY A 100 2.60 0.36 3.69
N ASP A 101 2.62 1.07 4.80
CA ASP A 101 3.81 1.59 5.47
C ASP A 101 4.86 0.51 5.74
N GLN A 102 4.45 -0.70 6.15
CA GLN A 102 5.37 -1.80 6.43
C GLN A 102 6.14 -2.24 5.18
N MET A 103 5.51 -2.21 3.99
CA MET A 103 6.23 -2.49 2.74
C MET A 103 7.18 -1.34 2.37
N GLN A 104 6.79 -0.09 2.64
CA GLN A 104 7.68 1.06 2.46
C GLN A 104 8.91 0.97 3.38
N ILE A 105 8.73 0.58 4.64
CA ILE A 105 9.81 0.36 5.61
C ILE A 105 10.76 -0.73 5.11
N MET A 106 10.24 -1.92 4.78
CA MET A 106 11.06 -3.06 4.37
C MET A 106 11.84 -2.81 3.08
N SER A 107 11.31 -1.99 2.19
CA SER A 107 11.97 -1.64 0.93
C SER A 107 12.85 -0.38 1.01
N ASN A 108 13.11 0.11 2.22
CA ASN A 108 13.89 1.31 2.46
C ASN A 108 13.38 2.53 1.67
N GLY A 109 12.06 2.68 1.57
CA GLY A 109 11.43 3.81 0.88
C GLY A 109 11.36 3.68 -0.64
N ILE A 110 11.82 2.56 -1.23
CA ILE A 110 11.61 2.30 -2.66
C ILE A 110 10.13 2.09 -2.91
N PHE A 111 9.49 1.16 -2.17
CA PHE A 111 8.05 1.06 -2.15
C PHE A 111 7.39 2.20 -1.38
N LYS A 112 6.38 2.84 -1.99
CA LYS A 112 5.67 3.97 -1.41
C LYS A 112 4.31 3.52 -0.90
N SER A 113 3.97 4.02 0.28
CA SER A 113 2.69 3.91 0.93
C SER A 113 1.86 5.15 0.59
N PRO A 114 0.94 5.06 -0.37
CA PRO A 114 0.19 6.23 -0.80
C PRO A 114 -0.86 6.59 0.24
N MET A 115 -0.95 7.87 0.55
CA MET A 115 -2.09 8.41 1.26
C MET A 115 -3.32 8.26 0.37
N HIS A 116 -4.41 7.74 0.93
CA HIS A 116 -5.63 7.48 0.21
C HIS A 116 -6.86 7.81 1.06
N ARG A 117 -8.00 8.06 0.40
CA ARG A 117 -9.29 8.36 1.03
C ARG A 117 -10.42 7.77 0.22
N VAL A 118 -11.61 7.75 0.81
CA VAL A 118 -12.85 7.41 0.09
C VAL A 118 -13.81 8.59 0.14
N VAL A 119 -14.22 9.08 -1.04
CA VAL A 119 -15.27 10.10 -1.19
C VAL A 119 -16.64 9.45 -1.35
N THR A 120 -17.69 10.19 -1.00
CA THR A 120 -19.09 9.75 -1.16
C THR A 120 -19.74 10.45 -2.36
N ASN A 121 -20.96 10.05 -2.72
CA ASN A 121 -21.73 10.67 -3.80
C ASN A 121 -23.23 10.67 -3.47
N THR A 122 -24.02 11.46 -4.20
CA THR A 122 -25.47 11.62 -4.00
C THR A 122 -26.30 10.48 -4.63
N GLU A 123 -25.78 9.82 -5.66
CA GLU A 123 -26.58 9.02 -6.60
C GLU A 123 -26.62 7.52 -6.30
N LYS A 124 -25.49 6.95 -5.88
CA LYS A 124 -25.31 5.50 -5.71
C LYS A 124 -24.58 5.19 -4.40
N LEU A 125 -25.05 4.16 -3.69
CA LEU A 125 -24.26 3.54 -2.64
C LEU A 125 -23.02 2.88 -3.26
N ARG A 126 -21.94 2.78 -2.49
CA ARG A 126 -20.71 2.10 -2.89
C ARG A 126 -20.39 0.99 -1.90
N MET A 127 -19.99 -0.18 -2.37
CA MET A 127 -19.47 -1.25 -1.53
C MET A 127 -18.04 -1.62 -1.93
N SER A 128 -17.24 -2.08 -0.97
CA SER A 128 -15.93 -2.66 -1.27
C SER A 128 -15.52 -3.67 -0.21
N VAL A 129 -14.64 -4.60 -0.58
CA VAL A 129 -14.04 -5.56 0.35
C VAL A 129 -12.54 -5.35 0.36
N ALA A 130 -12.00 -4.92 1.48
CA ALA A 130 -10.56 -4.75 1.69
C ALA A 130 -9.99 -5.94 2.47
N MET A 131 -8.93 -6.54 1.96
CA MET A 131 -8.14 -7.55 2.65
C MET A 131 -6.80 -6.96 3.07
N PHE A 132 -6.59 -6.81 4.36
CA PHE A 132 -5.34 -6.32 4.94
C PHE A 132 -4.44 -7.51 5.27
N ASN A 133 -3.18 -7.43 4.84
CA ASN A 133 -2.14 -8.42 5.12
C ASN A 133 -0.99 -7.71 5.82
N GLU A 134 -0.77 -8.09 7.08
CA GLU A 134 0.25 -7.49 7.94
C GLU A 134 1.24 -8.57 8.39
N PRO A 135 2.54 -8.23 8.52
CA PRO A 135 3.51 -9.04 9.22
C PRO A 135 3.03 -9.49 10.61
N ASP A 136 3.56 -10.63 11.06
CA ASP A 136 3.39 -11.10 12.43
C ASP A 136 3.82 -9.97 13.40
N PRO A 137 2.92 -9.51 14.30
CA PRO A 137 3.23 -8.45 15.26
C PRO A 137 4.41 -8.81 16.19
N GLU A 138 4.73 -10.10 16.32
CA GLU A 138 5.83 -10.58 17.15
C GLU A 138 7.20 -10.50 16.46
N ILE A 139 7.21 -10.29 15.14
CA ILE A 139 8.42 -10.15 14.34
C ILE A 139 8.78 -8.68 14.19
N GLU A 140 10.07 -8.41 14.31
CA GLU A 140 10.63 -7.10 13.98
C GLU A 140 10.85 -7.02 12.46
N ILE A 141 10.36 -5.94 11.85
CA ILE A 141 10.58 -5.64 10.43
C ILE A 141 11.52 -4.45 10.28
N GLY A 142 12.17 -4.33 9.13
CA GLY A 142 13.02 -3.20 8.80
C GLY A 142 13.49 -3.22 7.35
N PRO A 143 14.15 -2.15 6.90
CA PRO A 143 14.83 -2.11 5.61
C PRO A 143 15.66 -3.37 5.34
N VAL A 144 15.41 -4.04 4.22
CA VAL A 144 16.26 -5.16 3.76
C VAL A 144 17.67 -4.62 3.53
N ASN A 145 18.67 -5.29 4.13
CA ASN A 145 20.05 -4.79 4.13
C ASN A 145 20.62 -4.59 2.72
N ASP A 146 20.27 -5.46 1.77
CA ASP A 146 20.71 -5.37 0.37
C ASP A 146 20.17 -4.12 -0.37
N LEU A 147 19.20 -3.41 0.22
CA LEU A 147 18.67 -2.15 -0.29
C LEU A 147 19.29 -0.91 0.37
N ILE A 148 20.33 -1.11 1.20
CA ILE A 148 21.02 -0.06 1.94
C ILE A 148 22.46 0.00 1.45
N ASP A 149 22.87 1.17 0.98
CA ASP A 149 24.24 1.45 0.56
C ASP A 149 24.58 2.93 0.79
N GLU A 150 25.77 3.36 0.36
CA GLU A 150 26.21 4.76 0.51
C GLU A 150 25.31 5.76 -0.24
N LYS A 151 24.67 5.35 -1.34
CA LYS A 151 23.77 6.19 -2.15
C LYS A 151 22.33 6.15 -1.64
N ARG A 152 21.94 5.06 -0.98
CA ARG A 152 20.62 4.87 -0.36
C ARG A 152 20.81 4.49 1.11
N PRO A 153 21.08 5.48 1.99
CA PRO A 153 21.23 5.19 3.41
C PRO A 153 19.92 4.65 3.99
N ARG A 154 20.03 4.02 5.16
CA ARG A 154 18.87 3.48 5.89
C ARG A 154 17.92 4.61 6.28
N LEU A 155 16.69 4.58 5.78
CA LEU A 155 15.67 5.61 6.05
C LEU A 155 14.82 5.31 7.28
N TYR A 156 14.69 4.04 7.67
CA TYR A 156 13.81 3.61 8.75
C TYR A 156 14.53 2.76 9.78
N ARG A 157 14.17 2.96 11.05
CA ARG A 157 14.55 2.05 12.13
C ARG A 157 13.79 0.74 11.98
N ASN A 158 14.35 -0.33 12.54
CA ASN A 158 13.58 -1.55 12.72
C ASN A 158 12.43 -1.29 13.70
N VAL A 159 11.31 -1.99 13.51
CA VAL A 159 10.11 -1.79 14.31
C VAL A 159 9.35 -3.10 14.46
N LYS A 160 8.80 -3.30 15.65
CA LYS A 160 7.95 -4.43 15.99
C LYS A 160 6.51 -3.94 16.16
N ASN A 161 5.53 -4.72 15.69
CA ASN A 161 4.10 -4.43 15.84
C ASN A 161 3.67 -3.04 15.28
N TYR A 162 4.15 -2.70 14.08
CA TYR A 162 3.89 -1.41 13.45
C TYR A 162 2.41 -1.06 13.29
N GLY A 163 1.54 -2.08 13.13
CA GLY A 163 0.09 -1.86 13.02
C GLY A 163 -0.52 -1.09 14.19
N ILE A 164 0.00 -1.26 15.41
CA ILE A 164 -0.46 -0.46 16.56
C ILE A 164 0.00 1.00 16.46
N ILE A 165 1.22 1.23 15.99
CA ILE A 165 1.76 2.59 15.77
C ILE A 165 0.92 3.30 14.71
N ASN A 166 0.69 2.66 13.57
CA ASN A 166 -0.16 3.20 12.50
C ASN A 166 -1.58 3.50 13.00
N TYR A 167 -2.20 2.56 13.72
CA TYR A 167 -3.53 2.77 14.29
C TYR A 167 -3.58 3.96 15.24
N LYS A 168 -2.60 4.08 16.15
CA LYS A 168 -2.52 5.18 17.11
C LYS A 168 -2.34 6.52 16.40
N SER A 169 -1.40 6.60 15.46
CA SER A 169 -1.15 7.80 14.66
C SER A 169 -2.39 8.23 13.88
N HIS A 170 -3.17 7.29 13.34
CA HIS A 170 -4.43 7.59 12.67
C HIS A 170 -5.49 8.22 13.59
N GLN A 171 -5.53 7.84 14.87
CA GLN A 171 -6.43 8.46 15.85
C GLN A 171 -5.95 9.85 16.26
N GLU A 172 -4.63 10.04 16.36
CA GLU A 172 -3.99 11.30 16.76
C GLU A 172 -3.76 12.27 15.58
N GLU A 173 -4.13 11.86 14.36
CA GLU A 173 -3.93 12.62 13.11
C GLU A 173 -2.45 12.96 12.84
N THR A 174 -1.56 12.03 13.20
CA THR A 174 -0.11 12.12 12.95
C THR A 174 0.32 11.14 11.85
N VAL A 175 1.52 11.33 11.30
CA VAL A 175 2.10 10.45 10.28
C VAL A 175 2.93 9.36 10.96
N ALA A 176 2.44 8.12 10.89
CA ALA A 176 3.07 6.99 11.58
C ALA A 176 4.52 6.74 11.14
N LEU A 177 4.82 6.91 9.85
CA LEU A 177 6.17 6.70 9.29
C LEU A 177 7.21 7.65 9.90
N GLU A 178 6.84 8.88 10.24
CA GLU A 178 7.75 9.87 10.83
C GLU A 178 8.28 9.42 12.20
N THR A 179 7.50 8.61 12.94
CA THR A 179 7.89 8.12 14.27
C THR A 179 9.10 7.17 14.26
N ILE A 180 9.38 6.55 13.12
CA ILE A 180 10.47 5.57 12.94
C ILE A 180 11.46 5.98 11.86
N GLN A 181 11.20 7.07 11.15
CA GLN A 181 12.11 7.59 10.15
C GLN A 181 13.40 8.08 10.83
N ILE A 182 14.53 7.75 10.23
CA ILE A 182 15.83 8.24 10.67
C ILE A 182 16.01 9.62 10.04
N ASP A 183 16.20 10.61 10.90
CA ASP A 183 16.51 11.97 10.48
C ASP A 183 17.93 12.01 9.88
N HIS A 184 18.01 12.34 8.59
CA HIS A 184 19.26 12.53 7.85
C HIS A 184 19.56 14.02 7.63
N HIS A 185 19.27 14.90 8.61
CA HIS A 185 19.71 16.30 8.59
C HIS A 185 21.24 16.51 8.44
N LEU A 186 22.04 15.45 8.24
CA LEU A 186 23.46 15.48 7.95
C LEU A 186 23.91 14.47 6.88
N CYS A 187 23.27 14.35 5.70
CA CYS A 187 23.97 13.85 4.49
C CYS A 187 23.29 14.16 3.14
N VAL A 188 23.53 15.39 2.66
CA VAL A 188 23.80 15.87 1.27
C VAL A 188 23.10 15.22 0.04
N THR A 189 22.39 16.12 -0.68
CA THR A 189 22.07 16.27 -2.13
C THR A 189 21.35 15.18 -2.93
N SER A 190 20.24 15.66 -3.52
CA SER A 190 19.55 15.22 -4.74
C SER A 190 20.26 14.15 -5.59
N SER A 191 19.65 12.97 -5.66
CA SER A 191 19.67 12.18 -6.89
C SER A 191 18.25 11.76 -7.25
N LEU A 192 17.77 12.26 -8.39
CA LEU A 192 16.60 11.73 -9.09
C LEU A 192 17.04 10.38 -9.70
N MET A 193 16.71 9.29 -9.02
CA MET A 193 16.77 7.97 -9.66
C MET A 193 15.49 7.76 -10.47
N SER A 194 15.64 7.77 -11.80
CA SER A 194 14.67 7.22 -12.74
C SER A 194 14.55 5.71 -12.50
N LEU A 195 13.46 5.28 -11.88
CA LEU A 195 13.07 3.88 -11.82
C LEU A 195 12.27 3.53 -13.08
N THR A 196 12.77 2.56 -13.85
CA THR A 196 12.05 1.99 -14.99
C THR A 196 10.81 1.23 -14.51
N SER A 197 9.66 1.50 -15.13
CA SER A 197 8.40 0.83 -14.87
C SER A 197 8.48 -0.68 -15.13
N THR A 198 8.33 -1.51 -14.09
CA THR A 198 8.15 -2.96 -14.26
C THR A 198 6.67 -3.30 -14.13
N LYS A 199 6.03 -3.68 -15.24
CA LYS A 199 4.65 -4.18 -15.27
C LYS A 199 4.62 -5.61 -14.74
N PHE A 200 3.82 -5.87 -13.70
CA PHE A 200 3.49 -7.24 -13.27
C PHE A 200 2.04 -7.56 -13.66
N VAL A 201 1.86 -8.39 -14.68
CA VAL A 201 0.57 -9.04 -14.97
C VAL A 201 0.64 -10.45 -14.38
N LEU A 202 0.00 -10.66 -13.24
CA LEU A 202 -0.20 -12.00 -12.67
C LEU A 202 -1.50 -12.60 -13.26
N TYR A 203 -1.37 -13.31 -14.37
CA TYR A 203 -2.47 -14.12 -14.92
C TYR A 203 -2.94 -15.14 -13.84
N PRO A 204 -4.26 -15.37 -13.66
CA PRO A 204 -5.39 -14.94 -14.50
C PRO A 204 -6.13 -13.67 -14.02
N PHE A 205 -5.58 -12.85 -13.11
CA PHE A 205 -6.31 -11.71 -12.52
C PHE A 205 -5.77 -10.36 -13.00
N LYS A 206 -6.67 -9.41 -13.30
CA LYS A 206 -6.28 -8.00 -13.51
C LYS A 206 -5.93 -7.40 -12.15
N MET A 207 -4.76 -6.78 -12.04
CA MET A 207 -4.29 -6.18 -10.80
C MET A 207 -3.85 -4.73 -11.07
N LEU A 208 -4.45 -3.79 -10.34
CA LEU A 208 -4.03 -2.39 -10.36
C LEU A 208 -3.15 -2.15 -9.13
N LEU A 209 -1.84 -2.09 -9.34
CA LEU A 209 -0.87 -1.71 -8.32
C LEU A 209 -0.87 -0.19 -8.18
N LEU A 210 -1.18 0.32 -6.99
CA LEU A 210 -1.07 1.74 -6.70
C LEU A 210 0.39 2.04 -6.35
N TRP A 211 1.12 2.50 -7.35
CA TRP A 211 2.53 2.84 -7.29
C TRP A 211 2.73 4.25 -7.84
N PRO A 212 3.48 5.15 -7.17
CA PRO A 212 3.74 6.48 -7.71
C PRO A 212 4.89 6.39 -8.71
N ILE A 213 4.67 5.71 -9.83
CA ILE A 213 5.33 6.00 -11.10
C ILE A 213 4.23 5.91 -12.16
N ASP A 214 3.68 7.08 -12.46
CA ASP A 214 2.97 7.40 -13.69
C ASP A 214 1.71 6.58 -14.03
N LEU A 215 0.53 7.19 -13.84
CA LEU A 215 -0.76 6.69 -14.33
C LEU A 215 -0.93 6.84 -15.86
N SER A 216 0.06 7.39 -16.59
CA SER A 216 -0.02 7.56 -18.05
C SER A 216 -0.06 6.25 -18.87
N TYR A 217 0.13 5.09 -18.24
CA TYR A 217 0.19 3.80 -18.95
C TYR A 217 -1.14 3.03 -19.11
N TYR A 218 -2.29 3.68 -18.88
CA TYR A 218 -3.59 3.13 -19.30
C TYR A 218 -4.13 3.86 -20.53
N VAL A 219 -3.41 3.70 -21.65
CA VAL A 219 -3.97 3.92 -22.99
C VAL A 219 -3.64 2.68 -23.85
N MET A 220 -4.71 2.04 -24.33
CA MET A 220 -4.83 1.05 -25.42
C MET A 220 -4.23 -0.35 -25.23
N SER A 221 -5.09 -1.39 -25.19
CA SER A 221 -5.70 -2.00 -26.39
C SER A 221 -7.05 -2.62 -26.04
#